data_AF-A0A818XBF7-F1
#
_entry.id   AF-A0A818XBF7-F1
#
_cell.length_a   1.000
_cell.length_b   1.000
_cell.length_c   1.000
_cell.angle_alpha   90.00
_cell.angle_beta   90.00
_cell.angle_gamma   90.00
#
_symmetry.space_group_name_H-M   'P 1'
#
loop_
_entity.id
_entity.type
_entity.pdbx_description
1 polymer ?
#
loop_
_entity_poly.entity_id
_entity_poly.type
_entity_poly.pdbx_seq_one_letter_code
_entity_poly.pdbx_strand_id
1 'polypeptide(L)'
;VLGVHIWLFFILPGITHIKFRDNYAAQFWYLFKCIYFGYSSIQVRLGYPKRIAGNFLMKRFNYVTQVLYRIYLLIPFLLELRTIMDWIFTDTSLGLSSWLQLEDIYSNVYLLKCARWAEEKYPTDRGVTRPKITKYGLGGSILILLILLIWFPLLFFSFSSSFYQPNPPKEVTVEIKLGGYLPIYQMTAQDFDLKEFKSEDSKALREKIESLNISPAIKDSASAFLRDFNSDDIRCVNLFATSVDLWKISQPIRDIVVNNLRSNVTVPVRFSYTITRNPPNQDNSGDIAAVVTGENIVNITADDQVVRNALIEMLNGTVESQTSINFTIRDLMPRFLHVKPKAKPEEISALKTIFPRDYYANITMGLNRTKSIPNSTDVWWEMSEHENKYDYRPSCAPPSNQEYLSMIFFNDKVSPANISFLTRYGIIGLYTTFVVVVARLLRTILQTSRTIMFNELPSVERLWHLLRDIYLVREHDMLRIEEQLFAKLLFLYRSSETLIRFTKPKSL
;
A
#
# COMPACT_ATOMS: atom_id res chain seq x y z
N VAL A 1 33.17 20.72 10.81
CA VAL A 1 33.02 21.64 9.66
C VAL A 1 33.47 20.99 8.36
N LEU A 2 34.75 20.64 8.19
CA LEU A 2 35.29 20.04 6.96
C LEU A 2 34.52 18.80 6.49
N GLY A 3 34.26 17.84 7.38
CA GLY A 3 33.50 16.63 7.02
C GLY A 3 32.10 16.93 6.45
N VAL A 4 31.39 17.93 6.97
CA VAL A 4 30.07 18.33 6.46
C VAL A 4 30.19 18.94 5.06
N HIS A 5 31.21 19.76 4.81
CA HIS A 5 31.41 20.37 3.49
C HIS A 5 31.83 19.32 2.47
N ILE A 6 32.76 18.43 2.82
CA ILE A 6 33.20 17.34 1.96
C ILE A 6 32.01 16.43 1.61
N TRP A 7 31.23 16.04 2.62
CA TRP A 7 30.09 15.17 2.42
C TRP A 7 29.03 15.80 1.52
N LEU A 8 28.69 17.07 1.76
CA LEU A 8 27.54 17.70 1.13
C LEU A 8 27.85 18.26 -0.27
N PHE A 9 29.09 18.67 -0.55
CA PHE A 9 29.50 19.21 -1.85
C PHE A 9 30.16 18.18 -2.78
N PHE A 10 30.74 17.09 -2.25
CA PHE A 10 31.45 16.10 -3.06
C PHE A 10 30.80 14.71 -3.00
N ILE A 11 30.51 14.18 -1.81
CA ILE A 11 30.02 12.80 -1.66
C ILE A 11 28.54 12.70 -2.07
N LEU A 12 27.68 13.55 -1.52
CA LEU A 12 26.23 13.51 -1.75
C LEU A 12 25.87 13.75 -3.24
N PRO A 13 26.45 14.75 -3.94
CA PRO A 13 26.21 14.89 -5.39
C PRO A 13 26.82 13.75 -6.21
N GLY A 14 27.92 13.16 -5.73
CA GLY A 14 28.54 11.99 -6.38
C GLY A 14 27.67 10.74 -6.35
N ILE A 15 26.90 10.53 -5.27
CA ILE A 15 25.99 9.39 -5.13
C ILE A 15 24.64 9.66 -5.82
N THR A 16 24.10 10.86 -5.64
CA THR A 16 22.73 11.19 -6.08
C THR A 16 22.66 11.73 -7.52
N HIS A 17 23.80 12.08 -8.12
CA HIS A 17 23.92 12.76 -9.42
C HIS A 17 23.15 14.10 -9.53
N ILE A 18 22.59 14.59 -8.43
CA ILE A 18 21.88 15.87 -8.35
C ILE A 18 22.87 16.92 -7.84
N LYS A 19 22.98 18.04 -8.56
CA LYS A 19 23.80 19.17 -8.11
C LYS A 19 23.20 19.77 -6.85
N PHE A 20 24.04 20.19 -5.90
CA PHE A 20 23.58 20.81 -4.65
C PHE A 20 22.63 22.01 -4.84
N ARG A 21 22.82 22.78 -5.93
CA ARG A 21 21.96 23.92 -6.31
C ARG A 21 20.50 23.52 -6.55
N ASP A 22 20.24 22.28 -6.95
CA ASP A 22 18.91 21.81 -7.29
C ASP A 22 18.24 21.06 -6.12
N ASN A 23 19.01 20.75 -5.06
CA ASN A 23 18.51 20.06 -3.87
C ASN A 23 18.18 21.05 -2.73
N TYR A 24 16.94 21.56 -2.74
CA TYR A 24 16.47 22.50 -1.70
C TYR A 24 16.52 21.93 -0.28
N ALA A 25 16.25 20.63 -0.09
CA ALA A 25 16.30 20.00 1.23
C ALA A 25 17.72 20.02 1.83
N ALA A 26 18.74 19.73 1.01
CA ALA A 26 20.14 19.81 1.43
C ALA A 26 20.56 21.25 1.73
N GLN A 27 20.06 22.24 0.98
CA GLN A 27 20.32 23.67 1.22
C GLN A 27 19.78 24.13 2.57
N PHE A 28 18.53 23.79 2.89
CA PHE A 28 17.92 24.11 4.18
C PHE A 28 18.68 23.45 5.33
N TRP A 29 19.02 22.16 5.21
CA TRP A 29 19.81 21.47 6.24
C TRP A 29 21.18 22.13 6.44
N TYR A 30 21.87 22.48 5.34
CA TYR A 30 23.16 23.15 5.38
C TYR A 30 23.07 24.52 6.06
N LEU A 31 22.03 25.32 5.77
CA LEU A 31 21.78 26.59 6.43
C LEU A 31 21.68 26.43 7.95
N PHE A 32 20.87 25.48 8.44
CA PHE A 32 20.75 25.21 9.87
C PHE A 32 22.06 24.71 10.50
N LYS A 33 22.84 23.92 9.77
CA LYS A 33 24.18 23.49 10.23
C LYS A 33 25.18 24.65 10.29
N CYS A 34 25.13 25.59 9.36
CA CYS A 34 25.96 26.80 9.41
C CYS A 34 25.58 27.68 10.61
N ILE A 35 24.29 27.86 10.89
CA ILE A 35 23.82 28.55 12.10
C ILE A 35 24.36 27.84 13.36
N TYR A 36 24.27 26.51 13.41
CA TYR A 36 24.84 25.71 14.50
C TYR A 36 26.35 25.90 14.65
N PHE A 37 27.14 25.88 13.56
CA PHE A 37 28.57 26.15 13.62
C PHE A 37 28.88 27.58 14.08
N GLY A 38 28.03 28.54 13.71
CA GLY A 38 28.09 29.91 14.23
C GLY A 38 27.94 29.96 15.75
N TYR A 39 26.87 29.36 16.29
CA TYR A 39 26.67 29.28 17.75
C TYR A 39 27.78 28.50 18.46
N SER A 40 28.24 27.39 17.88
CA SER A 40 29.32 26.58 18.43
C SER A 40 30.64 27.35 18.49
N SER A 41 30.97 28.13 17.45
CA SER A 41 32.19 28.96 17.46
C SER A 41 32.12 30.11 18.47
N ILE A 42 30.95 30.74 18.62
CA ILE A 42 30.70 31.74 19.65
C ILE A 42 30.89 31.12 21.04
N GLN A 43 30.37 29.91 21.27
CA GLN A 43 30.52 29.22 22.56
C GLN A 43 31.98 28.88 22.87
N VAL A 44 32.74 28.37 21.89
CA VAL A 44 34.19 28.09 22.07
C VAL A 44 34.96 29.38 22.35
N ARG A 45 34.60 30.50 21.69
CA ARG A 45 35.24 31.80 21.91
C ARG A 45 34.96 32.37 23.30
N LEU A 46 33.74 32.25 23.80
CA LEU A 46 33.34 32.77 25.12
C LEU A 46 33.73 31.84 26.27
N GLY A 47 34.02 30.58 25.99
CA GLY A 47 34.35 29.56 26.97
C GLY A 47 33.11 28.94 27.63
N TYR A 48 33.34 27.94 28.50
CA TYR A 48 32.29 27.21 29.19
C TYR A 48 32.11 27.70 30.63
N PRO A 49 30.87 27.89 31.10
CA PRO A 49 30.63 28.25 32.49
C PRO A 49 31.00 27.09 33.42
N LYS A 50 31.42 27.39 34.65
CA LYS A 50 31.74 26.37 35.66
C LYS A 50 30.51 25.63 36.19
N ARG A 51 29.31 26.17 35.98
CA ARG A 51 28.03 25.61 36.42
C ARG A 51 27.23 25.13 35.21
N ILE A 52 27.28 23.82 34.96
CA ILE A 52 26.68 23.19 33.78
C ILE A 52 25.57 22.20 34.13
N ALA A 53 25.46 21.79 35.40
CA ALA A 53 24.50 20.77 35.81
C ALA A 53 23.08 21.34 35.86
N GLY A 54 22.13 20.45 35.53
CA GLY A 54 20.70 20.71 35.56
C GLY A 54 20.09 20.97 34.19
N ASN A 55 18.79 20.73 34.09
CA ASN A 55 18.04 20.91 32.87
C ASN A 55 17.76 22.41 32.60
N PHE A 56 18.03 22.87 31.38
CA PHE A 56 17.82 24.26 30.98
C PHE A 56 16.35 24.70 31.09
N LEU A 57 15.39 23.79 30.87
CA LEU A 57 13.95 24.06 30.96
C LEU A 57 13.49 24.26 32.41
N MET A 58 14.24 23.75 33.38
CA MET A 58 13.83 23.72 34.80
C MET A 58 14.30 24.93 35.62
N LYS A 59 14.80 25.98 34.97
CA LYS A 59 15.36 27.16 35.65
C LYS A 59 14.29 28.13 36.16
N ARG A 60 13.10 28.13 35.58
CA ARG A 60 12.00 29.05 35.90
C ARG A 60 10.71 28.27 36.16
N PHE A 61 9.94 28.69 37.14
CA PHE A 61 8.62 28.14 37.43
C PHE A 61 7.56 29.04 36.80
N ASN A 62 7.06 28.66 35.62
CA ASN A 62 5.92 29.31 34.99
C ASN A 62 5.12 28.30 34.14
N TYR A 63 3.95 28.71 33.64
CA TYR A 63 3.13 27.83 32.78
C TYR A 63 3.84 27.47 31.47
N VAL A 64 4.61 28.39 30.89
CA VAL A 64 5.30 28.16 29.62
C VAL A 64 6.36 27.07 29.77
N THR A 65 7.20 27.13 30.81
CA THR A 65 8.24 26.14 31.11
C THR A 65 7.62 24.82 31.53
N GLN A 66 6.47 24.83 32.22
CA GLN A 66 5.74 23.62 32.55
C GLN A 66 5.22 22.91 31.28
N VAL A 67 4.62 23.66 30.34
CA VAL A 67 4.14 23.10 29.06
C VAL A 67 5.30 22.63 28.20
N LEU A 68 6.36 23.45 28.04
CA LEU A 68 7.55 23.07 27.29
C LEU A 68 8.23 21.82 27.89
N TYR A 69 8.27 21.71 29.21
CA TYR A 69 8.82 20.53 29.87
C TYR A 69 7.95 19.29 29.66
N ARG A 70 6.61 19.42 29.68
CA ARG A 70 5.70 18.32 29.30
C ARG A 70 5.89 17.91 27.85
N ILE A 71 6.08 18.85 26.92
CA ILE A 71 6.40 18.55 25.52
C ILE A 71 7.75 17.83 25.42
N TYR A 72 8.76 18.28 26.16
CA TYR A 72 10.06 17.62 26.22
C TYR A 72 9.95 16.15 26.66
N LEU A 73 9.10 15.84 27.64
CA LEU A 73 8.81 14.47 28.09
C LEU A 73 8.00 13.63 27.08
N LEU A 74 7.29 14.26 26.14
CA LEU A 74 6.52 13.57 25.09
C LEU A 74 7.40 13.14 23.91
N ILE A 75 8.58 13.74 23.73
CA ILE A 75 9.47 13.39 22.62
C ILE A 75 10.11 12.04 22.92
N PRO A 76 9.89 11.01 22.08
CA PRO A 76 10.38 9.67 22.34
C PRO A 76 11.91 9.64 22.36
N PHE A 77 12.48 8.86 23.28
CA PHE A 77 13.92 8.66 23.48
C PHE A 77 14.73 9.90 23.89
N LEU A 78 14.15 11.10 23.89
CA LEU A 78 14.92 12.31 24.16
C LEU A 78 15.34 12.42 25.62
N LEU A 79 14.46 12.07 26.56
CA LEU A 79 14.78 12.07 27.98
C LEU A 79 15.77 10.94 28.29
N GLU A 80 15.53 9.75 27.75
CA GLU A 80 16.31 8.56 28.00
C GLU A 80 17.75 8.71 27.48
N LEU A 81 17.91 9.21 26.26
CA LEU A 81 19.24 9.49 25.71
C LEU A 81 19.96 10.58 26.52
N ARG A 82 19.23 11.63 26.93
CA ARG A 82 19.81 12.69 27.76
C ARG A 82 20.29 12.13 29.10
N THR A 83 19.45 11.42 29.85
CA THR A 83 19.80 10.94 31.20
C THR A 83 20.96 9.95 31.17
N ILE A 84 21.02 9.08 30.16
CA ILE A 84 22.12 8.14 29.96
C ILE A 84 23.41 8.89 29.58
N MET A 85 23.36 9.85 28.66
CA MET A 85 24.55 10.64 28.31
C MET A 85 25.05 11.47 29.50
N ASP A 86 24.14 12.11 30.24
CA ASP A 86 24.50 12.90 31.42
C ASP A 86 25.16 11.99 32.48
N TRP A 87 24.72 10.73 32.64
CA TRP A 87 25.37 9.75 33.53
C TRP A 87 26.76 9.31 33.03
N ILE A 88 26.93 9.04 31.73
CA ILE A 88 28.21 8.59 31.15
C ILE A 88 29.29 9.66 31.29
N PHE A 89 28.93 10.93 31.09
CA PHE A 89 29.87 12.05 30.99
C PHE A 89 29.97 12.90 32.27
N THR A 90 29.36 12.48 33.37
CA THR A 90 29.47 13.16 34.67
C THR A 90 30.09 12.23 35.69
N ASP A 91 31.10 12.72 36.42
CA ASP A 91 31.66 12.01 37.55
C ASP A 91 30.63 11.95 38.69
N THR A 92 30.20 10.74 39.06
CA THR A 92 29.18 10.51 40.09
C THR A 92 29.47 9.22 40.86
N SER A 93 29.07 9.19 42.12
CA SER A 93 29.08 7.97 42.95
C SER A 93 27.90 7.04 42.68
N LEU A 94 26.87 7.51 41.97
CA LEU A 94 25.62 6.78 41.79
C LEU A 94 25.70 5.79 40.61
N GLY A 95 25.25 4.55 40.86
CA GLY A 95 25.00 3.59 39.78
C GLY A 95 23.84 4.06 38.87
N LEU A 96 23.78 3.53 37.65
CA LEU A 96 22.79 3.93 36.64
C LEU A 96 21.33 3.86 37.12
N SER A 97 20.96 2.81 37.88
CA SER A 97 19.59 2.70 38.40
C SER A 97 19.25 3.81 39.41
N SER A 98 20.19 4.13 40.30
CA SER A 98 20.05 5.22 41.27
C SER A 98 20.02 6.60 40.60
N TRP A 99 20.80 6.76 39.52
CA TRP A 99 20.75 7.96 38.68
C TRP A 99 19.39 8.15 38.02
N LEU A 100 18.85 7.09 37.39
CA LEU A 100 17.52 7.13 36.77
C LEU A 100 16.42 7.44 37.79
N GLN A 101 16.50 6.87 39.00
CA GLN A 101 15.57 7.20 40.09
C GLN A 101 15.67 8.66 40.51
N LEU A 102 16.88 9.22 40.62
CA LEU A 102 17.10 10.62 40.96
C LEU A 102 16.48 11.55 39.90
N GLU A 103 16.72 11.28 38.61
CA GLU A 103 16.20 12.09 37.49
C GLU A 103 14.66 12.01 37.38
N ASP A 104 14.06 10.85 37.64
CA ASP A 104 12.60 10.68 37.66
C ASP A 104 11.98 11.48 38.82
N ILE A 105 12.54 11.36 40.02
CA ILE A 105 12.12 12.14 41.19
C ILE A 105 12.27 13.64 40.92
N TYR A 106 13.40 14.07 40.34
CA TYR A 106 13.63 15.47 40.01
C TYR A 106 12.60 16.02 39.02
N SER A 107 12.30 15.25 37.98
CA SER A 107 11.29 15.57 36.97
C SER A 107 9.89 15.71 37.57
N ASN A 108 9.49 14.77 38.45
CA ASN A 108 8.18 14.82 39.10
C ASN A 108 8.10 16.03 40.05
N VAL A 109 9.09 16.23 40.92
CA VAL A 109 9.12 17.35 41.87
C VAL A 109 9.12 18.70 41.16
N TYR A 110 9.81 18.83 40.02
CA TYR A 110 9.75 20.02 39.19
C TYR A 110 8.32 20.32 38.70
N LEU A 111 7.62 19.32 38.15
CA LEU A 111 6.25 19.48 37.66
C LEU A 111 5.28 19.84 38.80
N LEU A 112 5.45 19.24 39.98
CA LEU A 112 4.68 19.59 41.18
C LEU A 112 4.96 21.00 41.63
N LYS A 113 6.22 21.43 41.62
CA LYS A 113 6.60 22.80 41.99
C LYS A 113 5.97 23.83 41.05
N CYS A 114 5.95 23.57 39.74
CA CYS A 114 5.23 24.41 38.78
C CYS A 114 3.73 24.44 39.04
N ALA A 115 3.11 23.29 39.40
CA ALA A 115 1.70 23.23 39.73
C ALA A 115 1.35 24.02 41.00
N ARG A 116 2.14 23.89 42.07
CA ARG A 116 1.93 24.66 43.31
C ARG A 116 2.18 26.16 43.11
N TRP A 117 3.18 26.53 42.32
CA TRP A 117 3.38 27.92 41.91
C TRP A 117 2.17 28.49 41.15
N ALA A 118 1.56 27.69 40.27
CA ALA A 118 0.36 28.09 39.53
C ALA A 118 -0.86 28.26 40.45
N GLU A 119 -1.06 27.36 41.41
CA GLU A 119 -2.11 27.46 42.44
C GLU A 119 -1.93 28.67 43.36
N GLU A 120 -0.69 28.97 43.74
CA GLU A 120 -0.35 30.15 44.56
C GLU A 120 -0.58 31.46 43.79
N LYS A 121 -0.20 31.50 42.50
CA LYS A 121 -0.33 32.69 41.66
C LYS A 121 -1.78 32.97 41.24
N TYR A 122 -2.58 31.94 41.06
CA TYR A 122 -3.99 32.01 40.62
C TYR A 122 -4.87 31.17 41.57
N PRO A 123 -5.10 31.65 42.81
CA PRO A 123 -5.87 30.91 43.79
C PRO A 123 -7.32 30.78 43.36
N THR A 124 -7.92 29.62 43.65
CA THR A 124 -9.35 29.39 43.47
C THR A 124 -10.03 29.27 44.82
N ASP A 125 -11.12 30.00 45.01
CA ASP A 125 -11.90 29.97 46.23
C ASP A 125 -12.39 28.54 46.54
N ARG A 126 -12.28 28.16 47.82
CA ARG A 126 -12.64 26.81 48.26
C ARG A 126 -14.15 26.64 48.21
N GLY A 127 -14.60 25.51 47.68
CA GLY A 127 -16.03 25.18 47.60
C GLY A 127 -16.79 25.81 46.43
N VAL A 128 -16.11 26.53 45.53
CA VAL A 128 -16.77 27.15 44.36
C VAL A 128 -16.78 26.19 43.17
N THR A 129 -17.89 26.24 42.40
CA THR A 129 -18.01 25.45 41.17
C THR A 129 -16.97 25.88 40.13
N ARG A 130 -16.34 24.90 39.45
CA ARG A 130 -15.40 25.21 38.36
C ARG A 130 -16.13 25.88 37.18
N PRO A 131 -15.54 26.90 36.54
CA PRO A 131 -16.19 27.64 35.46
C PRO A 131 -16.52 26.73 34.28
N LYS A 132 -17.72 26.93 33.69
CA LYS A 132 -18.25 26.10 32.58
C LYS A 132 -17.26 26.00 31.42
N ILE A 133 -16.58 27.09 31.08
CA ILE A 133 -15.57 27.14 30.00
C ILE A 133 -14.45 26.13 30.24
N THR A 134 -13.93 26.02 31.46
CA THR A 134 -12.86 25.05 31.77
C THR A 134 -13.35 23.61 31.71
N LYS A 135 -14.59 23.36 32.16
CA LYS A 135 -15.20 22.02 32.12
C LYS A 135 -15.45 21.55 30.69
N TYR A 136 -16.15 22.36 29.89
CA TYR A 136 -16.50 22.01 28.52
C TYR A 136 -15.30 22.12 27.58
N GLY A 137 -14.38 23.05 27.80
CA GLY A 137 -13.17 23.19 27.01
C GLY A 137 -12.24 21.99 27.16
N LEU A 138 -11.87 21.65 28.40
CA LEU A 138 -10.97 20.52 28.65
C LEU A 138 -11.66 19.17 28.43
N GLY A 139 -12.87 18.99 28.96
CA GLY A 139 -13.62 17.74 28.79
C GLY A 139 -14.03 17.51 27.34
N GLY A 140 -14.47 18.55 26.64
CA GLY A 140 -14.84 18.50 25.23
C GLY A 140 -13.65 18.23 24.32
N SER A 141 -12.47 18.83 24.58
CA SER A 141 -11.28 18.56 23.77
C SER A 141 -10.81 17.11 23.90
N ILE A 142 -10.82 16.54 25.11
CA ILE A 142 -10.50 15.13 25.35
C ILE A 142 -11.52 14.22 24.65
N LEU A 143 -12.81 14.55 24.73
CA LEU A 143 -13.87 13.77 24.08
C LEU A 143 -13.73 13.80 22.55
N ILE A 144 -13.51 14.98 21.96
CA ILE A 144 -13.29 15.14 20.52
C ILE A 144 -12.05 14.37 20.08
N LEU A 145 -10.95 14.46 20.82
CA LEU A 145 -9.72 13.71 20.53
C LEU A 145 -9.98 12.20 20.53
N LEU A 146 -10.76 11.69 21.49
CA LEU A 146 -11.12 10.27 21.57
C LEU A 146 -12.00 9.83 20.40
N ILE A 147 -13.00 10.65 20.02
CA ILE A 147 -13.85 10.39 18.85
C ILE A 147 -13.01 10.37 17.58
N LEU A 148 -12.15 11.38 17.38
CA LEU A 148 -11.24 11.44 16.24
C LEU A 148 -10.33 10.23 16.20
N LEU A 149 -9.80 9.76 17.34
CA LEU A 149 -8.93 8.61 17.37
C LEU A 149 -9.65 7.32 16.95
N ILE A 150 -10.92 7.16 17.32
CA ILE A 150 -11.73 6.00 16.95
C ILE A 150 -12.18 6.08 15.48
N TRP A 151 -12.51 7.28 14.99
CA TRP A 151 -13.05 7.48 13.64
C TRP A 151 -11.97 7.68 12.57
N PHE A 152 -10.83 8.27 12.91
CA PHE A 152 -9.76 8.59 11.97
C PHE A 152 -9.28 7.37 11.18
N PRO A 153 -9.02 6.19 11.79
CA PRO A 153 -8.67 5.00 11.03
C PRO A 153 -9.75 4.61 10.02
N LEU A 154 -11.04 4.66 10.41
CA LEU A 154 -12.16 4.34 9.53
C LEU A 154 -12.24 5.32 8.35
N LEU A 155 -12.08 6.61 8.61
CA LEU A 155 -12.04 7.64 7.57
C LEU A 155 -10.85 7.42 6.63
N PHE A 156 -9.67 7.17 7.18
CA PHE A 156 -8.46 6.87 6.40
C PHE A 156 -8.68 5.68 5.46
N PHE A 157 -9.36 4.63 5.90
CA PHE A 157 -9.70 3.50 5.03
C PHE A 157 -10.71 3.86 3.94
N SER A 158 -11.73 4.67 4.24
CA SER A 158 -12.66 5.16 3.22
C SER A 158 -11.94 5.96 2.13
N PHE A 159 -10.97 6.80 2.52
CA PHE A 159 -10.11 7.49 1.56
C PHE A 159 -9.14 6.55 0.82
N SER A 160 -8.77 5.42 1.43
CA SER A 160 -7.78 4.53 0.85
C SER A 160 -8.23 3.85 -0.46
N SER A 161 -9.54 3.69 -0.67
CA SER A 161 -10.08 3.15 -1.93
C SER A 161 -9.87 4.07 -3.13
N SER A 162 -9.57 5.35 -2.90
CA SER A 162 -9.15 6.27 -3.97
C SER A 162 -7.72 6.00 -4.48
N PHE A 163 -6.90 5.22 -3.76
CA PHE A 163 -5.51 4.96 -4.14
C PHE A 163 -5.32 3.69 -4.98
N TYR A 164 -6.38 2.92 -5.27
CA TYR A 164 -6.30 1.75 -6.14
C TYR A 164 -5.89 2.16 -7.57
N GLN A 165 -4.87 1.51 -8.12
CA GLN A 165 -4.31 1.82 -9.43
C GLN A 165 -4.81 0.82 -10.50
N PRO A 166 -5.00 1.26 -11.77
CA PRO A 166 -5.30 0.35 -12.88
C PRO A 166 -4.19 -0.69 -13.08
N ASN A 167 -4.57 -1.90 -13.48
CA ASN A 167 -3.64 -3.02 -13.70
C ASN A 167 -3.84 -3.63 -15.11
N PRO A 168 -3.50 -2.89 -16.18
CA PRO A 168 -3.64 -3.40 -17.53
C PRO A 168 -2.68 -4.57 -17.80
N PRO A 169 -3.05 -5.51 -18.68
CA PRO A 169 -2.13 -6.54 -19.16
C PRO A 169 -0.95 -5.88 -19.90
N LYS A 170 0.23 -6.48 -19.77
CA LYS A 170 1.42 -6.10 -20.55
C LYS A 170 1.47 -6.88 -21.86
N GLU A 171 1.10 -8.14 -21.81
CA GLU A 171 1.10 -9.03 -22.96
C GLU A 171 -0.02 -10.06 -22.80
N VAL A 172 -0.62 -10.43 -23.94
CA VAL A 172 -1.68 -11.43 -23.99
C VAL A 172 -1.34 -12.43 -25.08
N THR A 173 -1.07 -13.67 -24.69
CA THR A 173 -0.80 -14.77 -25.61
C THR A 173 -2.04 -15.62 -25.76
N VAL A 174 -2.45 -15.90 -26.99
CA VAL A 174 -3.55 -16.80 -27.33
C VAL A 174 -3.03 -17.98 -28.12
N GLU A 175 -3.47 -19.17 -27.73
CA GLU A 175 -3.16 -20.44 -28.38
C GLU A 175 -4.43 -21.21 -28.69
N ILE A 176 -4.56 -21.69 -29.92
CA ILE A 176 -5.64 -22.62 -30.32
C ILE A 176 -5.02 -23.98 -30.59
N LYS A 177 -5.50 -25.01 -29.88
CA LYS A 177 -5.04 -26.39 -30.00
C LYS A 177 -6.17 -27.30 -30.46
N LEU A 178 -5.90 -28.16 -31.43
CA LEU A 178 -6.75 -29.29 -31.79
C LEU A 178 -6.32 -30.49 -30.94
N GLY A 179 -7.17 -30.98 -30.06
CA GLY A 179 -6.87 -32.10 -29.18
C GLY A 179 -5.72 -31.82 -28.22
N GLY A 180 -4.82 -32.80 -28.08
CA GLY A 180 -3.59 -32.71 -27.30
C GLY A 180 -2.34 -32.42 -28.14
N TYR A 181 -2.50 -31.93 -29.37
CA TYR A 181 -1.40 -31.72 -30.31
C TYR A 181 -0.83 -30.29 -30.22
N LEU A 182 0.20 -30.02 -31.03
CA LEU A 182 0.81 -28.70 -31.16
C LEU A 182 -0.25 -27.64 -31.54
N PRO A 183 -0.13 -26.40 -31.03
CA PRO A 183 -1.05 -25.33 -31.35
C PRO A 183 -1.07 -25.09 -32.86
N ILE A 184 -2.28 -24.94 -33.40
CA ILE A 184 -2.47 -24.56 -34.81
C ILE A 184 -2.33 -23.06 -34.99
N TYR A 185 -2.66 -22.28 -33.96
CA TYR A 185 -2.50 -20.83 -33.95
C TYR A 185 -1.90 -20.39 -32.64
N GLN A 186 -0.89 -19.53 -32.73
CA GLN A 186 -0.27 -18.86 -31.60
C GLN A 186 -0.05 -17.40 -31.97
N MET A 187 -0.53 -16.50 -31.12
CA MET A 187 -0.40 -15.07 -31.30
C MET A 187 -0.20 -14.39 -29.96
N THR A 188 0.64 -13.37 -29.95
CA THR A 188 0.96 -12.58 -28.77
C THR A 188 0.70 -11.11 -29.08
N ALA A 189 -0.30 -10.53 -28.41
CA ALA A 189 -0.57 -9.09 -28.46
C ALA A 189 0.27 -8.37 -27.40
N GLN A 190 1.00 -7.33 -27.82
CA GLN A 190 1.83 -6.48 -26.96
C GLN A 190 1.63 -5.00 -27.32
N ASP A 191 1.87 -4.09 -26.38
CA ASP A 191 1.94 -2.62 -26.54
C ASP A 191 0.91 -2.00 -27.52
N PHE A 192 1.21 -1.98 -28.83
CA PHE A 192 0.35 -1.42 -29.89
C PHE A 192 -0.96 -2.19 -30.12
N ASP A 193 -0.95 -3.48 -29.82
CA ASP A 193 -2.11 -4.37 -29.98
C ASP A 193 -3.06 -4.28 -28.77
N LEU A 194 -2.57 -3.72 -27.66
CA LEU A 194 -3.30 -3.50 -26.41
C LEU A 194 -3.83 -2.06 -26.35
N LYS A 195 -4.97 -1.83 -27.02
CA LYS A 195 -5.54 -0.49 -27.16
C LYS A 195 -6.34 -0.07 -25.92
N GLU A 196 -6.24 1.21 -25.62
CA GLU A 196 -7.01 1.86 -24.56
C GLU A 196 -8.49 1.96 -24.93
N PHE A 197 -9.33 1.68 -23.95
CA PHE A 197 -10.77 1.84 -24.09
C PHE A 197 -11.13 3.29 -23.80
N LYS A 198 -11.72 4.00 -24.77
CA LYS A 198 -12.04 5.42 -24.58
C LYS A 198 -13.25 5.58 -23.66
N SER A 199 -13.33 6.73 -23.00
CA SER A 199 -14.50 7.08 -22.17
C SER A 199 -15.80 7.11 -23.00
N GLU A 200 -15.73 7.53 -24.26
CA GLU A 200 -16.84 7.49 -25.23
C GLU A 200 -17.37 6.06 -25.46
N ASP A 201 -16.46 5.09 -25.61
CA ASP A 201 -16.82 3.68 -25.80
C ASP A 201 -17.53 3.13 -24.56
N SER A 202 -17.06 3.49 -23.37
CA SER A 202 -17.70 3.09 -22.10
C SER A 202 -19.11 3.63 -21.96
N LYS A 203 -19.34 4.86 -22.44
CA LYS A 203 -20.67 5.48 -22.45
C LYS A 203 -21.57 4.79 -23.48
N ALA A 204 -21.06 4.52 -24.68
CA ALA A 204 -21.79 3.82 -25.74
C ALA A 204 -22.19 2.40 -25.32
N LEU A 205 -21.34 1.68 -24.58
CA LEU A 205 -21.67 0.34 -24.04
C LEU A 205 -22.84 0.43 -23.06
N ARG A 206 -22.82 1.41 -22.15
CA ARG A 206 -23.89 1.62 -21.17
C ARG A 206 -25.20 2.00 -21.86
N GLU A 207 -25.17 2.94 -22.79
CA GLU A 207 -26.35 3.36 -23.58
C GLU A 207 -26.93 2.17 -24.37
N LYS A 208 -26.07 1.32 -24.96
CA LYS A 208 -26.51 0.10 -25.64
C LYS A 208 -27.23 -0.86 -24.71
N ILE A 209 -26.68 -1.13 -23.52
CA ILE A 209 -27.30 -2.02 -22.52
C ILE A 209 -28.66 -1.48 -22.08
N GLU A 210 -28.78 -0.16 -21.90
CA GLU A 210 -30.04 0.49 -21.54
C GLU A 210 -31.08 0.37 -22.66
N SER A 211 -30.65 0.49 -23.93
CA SER A 211 -31.53 0.41 -25.11
C SER A 211 -32.12 -0.98 -25.38
N LEU A 212 -31.53 -2.06 -24.85
CA LEU A 212 -31.98 -3.43 -25.11
C LEU A 212 -33.27 -3.76 -24.35
N ASN A 213 -34.23 -4.45 -24.97
CA ASN A 213 -35.48 -4.85 -24.32
C ASN A 213 -35.31 -6.13 -23.46
N ILE A 214 -34.55 -6.03 -22.36
CA ILE A 214 -34.24 -7.13 -21.43
C ILE A 214 -34.77 -6.81 -20.03
N SER A 215 -35.00 -7.84 -19.20
CA SER A 215 -35.43 -7.72 -17.79
C SER A 215 -34.59 -6.69 -17.00
N PRO A 216 -35.23 -5.81 -16.21
CA PRO A 216 -34.55 -4.75 -15.46
C PRO A 216 -33.49 -5.28 -14.49
N ALA A 217 -33.71 -6.44 -13.85
CA ALA A 217 -32.74 -7.02 -12.92
C ALA A 217 -31.39 -7.37 -13.58
N ILE A 218 -31.40 -7.78 -14.86
CA ILE A 218 -30.18 -8.10 -15.62
C ILE A 218 -29.45 -6.81 -16.01
N LYS A 219 -30.20 -5.77 -16.41
CA LYS A 219 -29.64 -4.44 -16.68
C LYS A 219 -28.99 -3.83 -15.45
N ASP A 220 -29.64 -3.95 -14.29
CA ASP A 220 -29.10 -3.45 -13.02
C ASP A 220 -27.81 -4.18 -12.64
N SER A 221 -27.77 -5.51 -12.81
CA SER A 221 -26.56 -6.32 -12.58
C SER A 221 -25.40 -5.91 -13.50
N ALA A 222 -25.66 -5.75 -14.81
CA ALA A 222 -24.63 -5.33 -15.76
C ALA A 222 -24.17 -3.88 -15.53
N SER A 223 -25.09 -2.97 -15.22
CA SER A 223 -24.74 -1.58 -14.90
C SER A 223 -24.01 -1.45 -13.57
N ALA A 224 -24.28 -2.33 -12.59
CA ALA A 224 -23.51 -2.42 -11.36
C ALA A 224 -22.08 -2.87 -11.64
N PHE A 225 -21.90 -3.94 -12.43
CA PHE A 225 -20.58 -4.41 -12.86
C PHE A 225 -19.79 -3.31 -13.60
N LEU A 226 -20.42 -2.66 -14.59
CA LEU A 226 -19.76 -1.60 -15.37
C LEU A 226 -19.47 -0.32 -14.58
N ARG A 227 -20.05 -0.13 -13.39
CA ARG A 227 -19.75 1.01 -12.51
C ARG A 227 -18.44 0.86 -11.76
N ASP A 228 -17.99 -0.38 -11.55
CA ASP A 228 -16.75 -0.66 -10.84
C ASP A 228 -15.50 -0.39 -11.70
N PHE A 229 -15.66 -0.34 -13.03
CA PHE A 229 -14.58 -0.12 -13.99
C PHE A 229 -14.63 1.28 -14.63
N ASN A 230 -13.48 1.94 -14.64
CA ASN A 230 -13.22 3.14 -15.43
C ASN A 230 -12.70 2.74 -16.84
N SER A 231 -12.61 3.72 -17.74
CA SER A 231 -12.00 3.54 -19.08
C SER A 231 -10.60 2.92 -19.00
N ASP A 232 -9.80 3.33 -18.02
CA ASP A 232 -8.39 2.94 -17.90
C ASP A 232 -8.21 1.48 -17.46
N ASP A 233 -9.25 0.92 -16.82
CA ASP A 233 -9.28 -0.47 -16.34
C ASP A 233 -9.65 -1.45 -17.46
N ILE A 234 -10.24 -0.94 -18.53
CA ILE A 234 -10.71 -1.72 -19.68
C ILE A 234 -9.66 -1.63 -20.79
N ARG A 235 -9.27 -2.79 -21.33
CA ARG A 235 -8.30 -2.86 -22.43
C ARG A 235 -8.84 -3.74 -23.56
N CYS A 236 -8.61 -3.29 -24.79
CA CYS A 236 -8.96 -4.04 -25.99
C CYS A 236 -7.71 -4.76 -26.48
N VAL A 237 -7.82 -6.06 -26.63
CA VAL A 237 -6.76 -6.94 -27.10
C VAL A 237 -7.06 -7.29 -28.55
N ASN A 238 -6.23 -6.78 -29.46
CA ASN A 238 -6.36 -7.06 -30.88
C ASN A 238 -5.27 -8.04 -31.30
N LEU A 239 -5.66 -9.24 -31.69
CA LEU A 239 -4.75 -10.29 -32.14
C LEU A 239 -4.74 -10.33 -33.66
N PHE A 240 -3.58 -10.40 -34.29
CA PHE A 240 -3.51 -10.58 -35.74
C PHE A 240 -4.09 -11.94 -36.16
N ALA A 241 -4.77 -12.00 -37.30
CA ALA A 241 -5.37 -13.22 -37.85
C ALA A 241 -4.38 -14.34 -38.12
N THR A 242 -3.19 -13.99 -38.62
CA THR A 242 -2.18 -14.96 -39.05
C THR A 242 -1.35 -15.43 -37.86
N SER A 243 -1.16 -16.74 -37.71
CA SER A 243 -0.29 -17.30 -36.67
C SER A 243 1.15 -16.78 -36.78
N VAL A 244 1.80 -16.47 -35.65
CA VAL A 244 3.21 -16.05 -35.63
C VAL A 244 4.13 -17.20 -36.05
N ASP A 245 3.81 -18.41 -35.59
CA ASP A 245 4.61 -19.60 -35.85
C ASP A 245 4.08 -20.41 -37.02
N LEU A 246 5.02 -20.97 -37.80
CA LEU A 246 4.74 -21.98 -38.82
C LEU A 246 4.27 -23.29 -38.16
N TRP A 247 3.30 -23.95 -38.77
CA TRP A 247 2.71 -25.17 -38.22
C TRP A 247 3.54 -26.40 -38.58
N LYS A 248 4.45 -26.78 -37.66
CA LYS A 248 5.37 -27.92 -37.80
C LYS A 248 4.78 -29.20 -37.21
N ILE A 249 3.84 -29.84 -37.92
CA ILE A 249 3.30 -31.15 -37.55
C ILE A 249 4.09 -32.29 -38.20
N SER A 250 4.39 -33.35 -37.45
CA SER A 250 5.02 -34.56 -38.02
C SER A 250 3.98 -35.38 -38.80
N GLN A 251 4.42 -36.04 -39.89
CA GLN A 251 3.52 -36.82 -40.75
C GLN A 251 2.70 -37.89 -39.98
N PRO A 252 3.29 -38.68 -39.06
CA PRO A 252 2.51 -39.65 -38.30
C PRO A 252 1.41 -39.02 -37.43
N ILE A 253 1.67 -37.84 -36.83
CA ILE A 253 0.66 -37.14 -36.02
C ILE A 253 -0.45 -36.60 -36.92
N ARG A 254 -0.10 -36.09 -38.11
CA ARG A 254 -1.10 -35.67 -39.11
C ARG A 254 -2.02 -36.84 -39.48
N ASP A 255 -1.48 -38.02 -39.76
CA ASP A 255 -2.28 -39.21 -40.09
C ASP A 255 -3.20 -39.64 -38.94
N ILE A 256 -2.72 -39.56 -37.69
CA ILE A 256 -3.53 -39.82 -36.50
C ILE A 256 -4.67 -38.80 -36.37
N VAL A 257 -4.40 -37.51 -36.57
CA VAL A 257 -5.43 -36.46 -36.54
C VAL A 257 -6.49 -36.72 -37.61
N VAL A 258 -6.08 -37.03 -38.84
CA VAL A 258 -7.00 -37.35 -39.94
C VAL A 258 -7.82 -38.61 -39.64
N ASN A 259 -7.20 -39.66 -39.11
CA ASN A 259 -7.90 -40.89 -38.73
C ASN A 259 -8.91 -40.64 -37.58
N ASN A 260 -8.54 -39.82 -36.60
CA ASN A 260 -9.45 -39.43 -35.52
C ASN A 260 -10.64 -38.62 -36.03
N LEU A 261 -10.42 -37.72 -36.99
CA LEU A 261 -11.50 -36.93 -37.62
C LEU A 261 -12.44 -37.81 -38.47
N ARG A 262 -11.91 -38.86 -39.13
CA ARG A 262 -12.70 -39.86 -39.87
C ARG A 262 -13.49 -40.80 -38.95
N SER A 263 -12.96 -41.08 -37.77
CA SER A 263 -13.63 -41.87 -36.75
C SER A 263 -14.68 -41.04 -35.99
N ASN A 264 -15.64 -41.69 -35.31
CA ASN A 264 -16.64 -40.99 -34.49
C ASN A 264 -16.11 -40.45 -33.15
N VAL A 265 -14.79 -40.26 -33.01
CA VAL A 265 -14.15 -39.72 -31.79
C VAL A 265 -14.37 -38.22 -31.71
N THR A 266 -14.73 -37.70 -30.53
CA THR A 266 -14.86 -36.26 -30.29
C THR A 266 -13.49 -35.59 -30.23
N VAL A 267 -13.32 -34.49 -30.98
CA VAL A 267 -12.06 -33.75 -31.03
C VAL A 267 -12.24 -32.41 -30.30
N PRO A 268 -11.63 -32.21 -29.12
CA PRO A 268 -11.76 -30.95 -28.39
C PRO A 268 -10.86 -29.88 -29.03
N VAL A 269 -11.41 -28.71 -29.29
CA VAL A 269 -10.68 -27.51 -29.69
C VAL A 269 -10.53 -26.62 -28.47
N ARG A 270 -9.29 -26.39 -28.05
CA ARG A 270 -8.95 -25.61 -26.86
C ARG A 270 -8.48 -24.24 -27.29
N PHE A 271 -9.19 -23.20 -26.86
CA PHE A 271 -8.78 -21.80 -26.93
C PHE A 271 -8.17 -21.42 -25.57
N SER A 272 -6.85 -21.32 -25.50
CA SER A 272 -6.12 -20.96 -24.28
C SER A 272 -5.62 -19.52 -24.38
N TYR A 273 -5.76 -18.76 -23.31
CA TYR A 273 -5.25 -17.39 -23.23
C TYR A 273 -4.42 -17.20 -21.96
N THR A 274 -3.25 -16.59 -22.12
CA THR A 274 -2.27 -16.32 -21.07
C THR A 274 -2.08 -14.82 -20.98
N ILE A 275 -2.39 -14.25 -19.82
CA ILE A 275 -2.32 -12.83 -19.56
C ILE A 275 -1.10 -12.58 -18.68
N THR A 276 -0.14 -11.83 -19.18
CA THR A 276 1.06 -11.46 -18.44
C THR A 276 0.97 -9.99 -17.99
N ARG A 277 1.38 -9.75 -16.76
CA ARG A 277 1.35 -8.44 -16.09
C ARG A 277 2.70 -8.18 -15.45
N ASN A 278 3.06 -6.91 -15.33
CA ASN A 278 4.22 -6.54 -14.54
C ASN A 278 3.78 -6.15 -13.12
N PRO A 279 4.00 -7.01 -12.11
CA PRO A 279 3.67 -6.62 -10.75
C PRO A 279 4.54 -5.41 -10.34
N PRO A 280 3.99 -4.43 -9.59
CA PRO A 280 4.73 -3.25 -9.15
C PRO A 280 5.90 -3.60 -8.21
N ASN A 281 5.90 -4.80 -7.62
CA ASN A 281 7.01 -5.35 -6.84
C ASN A 281 7.60 -6.55 -7.57
N GLN A 282 8.91 -6.51 -7.86
CA GLN A 282 9.68 -7.64 -8.41
C GLN A 282 9.81 -8.81 -7.42
N ASP A 283 9.51 -8.58 -6.14
CA ASP A 283 9.41 -9.65 -5.16
C ASP A 283 8.09 -10.39 -5.36
N ASN A 284 8.16 -11.62 -5.85
CA ASN A 284 7.09 -12.57 -6.23
C ASN A 284 6.02 -12.89 -5.15
N SER A 285 5.61 -11.96 -4.29
CA SER A 285 4.81 -12.24 -3.09
C SER A 285 3.57 -11.36 -2.96
N GLY A 286 2.61 -11.62 -3.84
CA GLY A 286 1.36 -12.17 -3.31
C GLY A 286 0.14 -11.25 -3.25
N ASP A 287 0.02 -10.23 -4.09
CA ASP A 287 -1.26 -9.53 -4.35
C ASP A 287 -1.71 -9.56 -5.83
N ILE A 288 -0.76 -9.71 -6.75
CA ILE A 288 -1.02 -9.84 -8.20
C ILE A 288 -0.26 -11.06 -8.72
N ALA A 289 -0.93 -11.92 -9.47
CA ALA A 289 -0.27 -12.98 -10.23
C ALA A 289 0.34 -12.38 -11.50
N ALA A 290 1.65 -12.57 -11.69
CA ALA A 290 2.37 -12.08 -12.86
C ALA A 290 1.85 -12.72 -14.16
N VAL A 291 1.39 -13.97 -14.08
CA VAL A 291 0.80 -14.71 -15.19
C VAL A 291 -0.52 -15.32 -14.73
N VAL A 292 -1.57 -15.10 -15.52
CA VAL A 292 -2.90 -15.65 -15.30
C VAL A 292 -3.36 -16.33 -16.58
N THR A 293 -3.76 -17.60 -16.49
CA THR A 293 -4.15 -18.42 -17.65
C THR A 293 -5.62 -18.81 -17.57
N GLY A 294 -6.29 -18.83 -18.72
CA GLY A 294 -7.62 -19.42 -18.86
C GLY A 294 -7.78 -20.21 -20.15
N GLU A 295 -8.84 -21.00 -20.23
CA GLU A 295 -9.14 -21.81 -21.40
C GLU A 295 -10.66 -21.89 -21.61
N ASN A 296 -11.06 -21.93 -22.89
CA ASN A 296 -12.39 -22.30 -23.35
C ASN A 296 -12.27 -23.53 -24.27
N ILE A 297 -13.19 -24.49 -24.14
CA ILE A 297 -13.11 -25.78 -24.85
C ILE A 297 -14.42 -26.02 -25.61
N VAL A 298 -14.32 -26.19 -26.93
CA VAL A 298 -15.44 -26.56 -27.81
C VAL A 298 -15.16 -27.93 -28.41
N ASN A 299 -16.14 -28.83 -28.35
CA ASN A 299 -15.95 -30.20 -28.84
C ASN A 299 -16.54 -30.34 -30.25
N ILE A 300 -15.73 -30.80 -31.21
CA ILE A 300 -16.20 -31.21 -32.54
C ILE A 300 -16.81 -32.61 -32.41
N THR A 301 -18.13 -32.70 -32.46
CA THR A 301 -18.86 -33.99 -32.34
C THR A 301 -18.94 -34.68 -33.69
N ALA A 302 -19.46 -35.92 -33.71
CA ALA A 302 -19.65 -36.67 -34.96
C ALA A 302 -20.69 -36.01 -35.89
N ASP A 303 -21.58 -35.17 -35.34
CA ASP A 303 -22.62 -34.47 -36.08
C ASP A 303 -22.06 -33.33 -36.95
N ASP A 304 -20.89 -32.81 -36.61
CA ASP A 304 -20.20 -31.71 -37.32
C ASP A 304 -19.44 -32.22 -38.56
N GLN A 305 -20.10 -33.01 -39.40
CA GLN A 305 -19.46 -33.63 -40.57
C GLN A 305 -18.87 -32.61 -41.55
N VAL A 306 -19.46 -31.41 -41.64
CA VAL A 306 -18.97 -30.30 -42.48
C VAL A 306 -17.59 -29.83 -42.02
N VAL A 307 -17.41 -29.60 -40.72
CA VAL A 307 -16.14 -29.15 -40.13
C VAL A 307 -15.09 -30.24 -40.23
N ARG A 308 -15.48 -31.50 -39.97
CA ARG A 308 -14.58 -32.66 -40.06
C ARG A 308 -14.07 -32.89 -41.47
N ASN A 309 -14.96 -32.89 -42.47
CA ASN A 309 -14.58 -33.08 -43.87
C ASN A 309 -13.67 -31.95 -44.35
N ALA A 310 -14.00 -30.70 -44.02
CA ALA A 310 -13.17 -29.54 -44.38
C ALA A 310 -11.76 -29.64 -43.75
N LEU A 311 -11.66 -30.02 -42.47
CA LEU A 311 -10.37 -30.26 -41.81
C LEU A 311 -9.58 -31.39 -42.48
N ILE A 312 -10.22 -32.52 -42.83
CA ILE A 312 -9.57 -33.63 -43.51
C ILE A 312 -9.03 -33.20 -44.89
N GLU A 313 -9.83 -32.47 -45.66
CA GLU A 313 -9.42 -31.94 -46.97
C GLU A 313 -8.25 -30.97 -46.87
N MET A 314 -8.28 -30.06 -45.89
CA MET A 314 -7.17 -29.14 -45.61
C MET A 314 -5.87 -29.87 -45.24
N LEU A 315 -5.96 -30.93 -44.44
CA LEU A 315 -4.82 -31.71 -43.98
C LEU A 315 -4.26 -32.64 -45.07
N ASN A 316 -5.10 -33.24 -45.90
CA ASN A 316 -4.64 -34.10 -47.01
C ASN A 316 -4.07 -33.29 -48.18
N GLY A 317 -4.43 -32.01 -48.32
CA GLY A 317 -3.84 -31.13 -49.33
C GLY A 317 -4.23 -31.45 -50.77
N THR A 318 -5.41 -32.00 -50.97
CA THR A 318 -5.92 -32.48 -52.26
C THR A 318 -6.45 -31.37 -53.17
N VAL A 319 -6.25 -30.09 -52.84
CA VAL A 319 -6.77 -28.96 -53.64
C VAL A 319 -5.63 -28.22 -54.32
N GLU A 320 -5.51 -28.44 -55.63
CA GLU A 320 -4.65 -27.70 -56.57
C GLU A 320 -5.25 -26.33 -56.97
N SER A 321 -6.47 -26.01 -56.53
CA SER A 321 -7.24 -24.84 -56.98
C SER A 321 -7.26 -23.72 -55.93
N GLN A 322 -7.32 -22.48 -56.40
CA GLN A 322 -7.08 -21.20 -55.70
C GLN A 322 -8.04 -20.82 -54.54
N THR A 323 -8.74 -21.75 -53.91
CA THR A 323 -9.64 -21.46 -52.79
C THR A 323 -9.07 -22.00 -51.49
N SER A 324 -8.68 -21.11 -50.57
CA SER A 324 -8.47 -21.48 -49.17
C SER A 324 -9.76 -22.10 -48.65
N ILE A 325 -9.73 -23.40 -48.36
CA ILE A 325 -10.85 -24.05 -47.68
C ILE A 325 -10.84 -23.49 -46.26
N ASN A 326 -11.93 -22.81 -45.89
CA ASN A 326 -12.11 -22.26 -44.55
C ASN A 326 -13.23 -23.03 -43.86
N PHE A 327 -13.11 -23.24 -42.55
CA PHE A 327 -14.17 -23.81 -41.72
C PHE A 327 -14.42 -22.95 -40.49
N THR A 328 -15.66 -22.94 -40.01
CA THR A 328 -16.05 -22.13 -38.84
C THR A 328 -16.27 -23.02 -37.63
N ILE A 329 -15.62 -22.68 -36.51
CA ILE A 329 -15.98 -23.22 -35.18
C ILE A 329 -16.82 -22.18 -34.46
N ARG A 330 -17.96 -22.61 -33.94
CA ARG A 330 -18.88 -21.75 -33.18
C ARG A 330 -18.46 -21.66 -31.72
N ASP A 331 -18.75 -20.51 -31.11
CA ASP A 331 -18.59 -20.25 -29.67
C ASP A 331 -17.16 -20.48 -29.10
N LEU A 332 -16.11 -20.27 -29.91
CA LEU A 332 -14.74 -20.61 -29.52
C LEU A 332 -14.05 -19.53 -28.68
N MET A 333 -14.11 -18.26 -29.11
CA MET A 333 -13.34 -17.18 -28.47
C MET A 333 -14.25 -16.29 -27.60
N PRO A 334 -14.03 -16.20 -26.28
CA PRO A 334 -14.78 -15.25 -25.45
C PRO A 334 -14.37 -13.80 -25.76
N ARG A 335 -15.34 -12.93 -26.02
CA ARG A 335 -15.08 -11.51 -26.28
C ARG A 335 -14.85 -10.71 -25.00
N PHE A 336 -15.59 -10.99 -23.95
CA PHE A 336 -15.52 -10.25 -22.69
C PHE A 336 -14.93 -11.13 -21.59
N LEU A 337 -13.89 -10.67 -20.92
CA LEU A 337 -13.28 -11.38 -19.78
C LEU A 337 -13.09 -10.44 -18.59
N HIS A 338 -13.44 -10.92 -17.40
CA HIS A 338 -13.13 -10.27 -16.13
C HIS A 338 -11.82 -10.82 -15.58
N VAL A 339 -10.79 -9.97 -15.54
CA VAL A 339 -9.43 -10.36 -15.19
C VAL A 339 -9.08 -9.88 -13.78
N LYS A 340 -9.32 -10.76 -12.81
CA LYS A 340 -8.99 -10.54 -11.40
C LYS A 340 -7.47 -10.53 -11.16
N PRO A 341 -6.97 -10.02 -10.01
CA PRO A 341 -5.53 -9.89 -9.77
C PRO A 341 -4.80 -11.23 -9.61
N LYS A 342 -5.45 -12.26 -9.04
CA LYS A 342 -4.86 -13.59 -8.79
C LYS A 342 -5.65 -14.77 -9.36
N ALA A 343 -6.97 -14.61 -9.49
CA ALA A 343 -7.83 -15.71 -9.90
C ALA A 343 -7.78 -15.91 -11.41
N LYS A 344 -8.20 -17.09 -11.86
CA LYS A 344 -8.43 -17.38 -13.28
C LYS A 344 -9.40 -16.31 -13.85
N PRO A 345 -9.22 -15.84 -15.09
CA PRO A 345 -10.11 -14.87 -15.68
C PRO A 345 -11.49 -15.51 -15.81
N GLU A 346 -12.51 -14.77 -15.40
CA GLU A 346 -13.87 -15.25 -15.32
C GLU A 346 -14.72 -14.65 -16.43
N GLU A 347 -15.76 -15.40 -16.79
CA GLU A 347 -16.79 -14.92 -17.67
C GLU A 347 -17.76 -13.99 -16.93
N ILE A 348 -18.18 -12.93 -17.60
CA ILE A 348 -19.09 -11.94 -17.04
C ILE A 348 -20.52 -12.39 -17.32
N SER A 349 -21.14 -13.05 -16.35
CA SER A 349 -22.50 -13.60 -16.43
C SER A 349 -23.54 -12.56 -16.89
N ALA A 350 -23.43 -11.32 -16.41
CA ALA A 350 -24.31 -10.23 -16.79
C ALA A 350 -24.17 -9.87 -18.28
N LEU A 351 -22.95 -9.82 -18.84
CA LEU A 351 -22.75 -9.53 -20.26
C LEU A 351 -23.07 -10.74 -21.15
N LYS A 352 -22.86 -11.96 -20.66
CA LYS A 352 -23.22 -13.21 -21.36
C LYS A 352 -24.72 -13.33 -21.60
N THR A 353 -25.52 -12.89 -20.64
CA THR A 353 -26.99 -12.88 -20.78
C THR A 353 -27.50 -11.73 -21.66
N ILE A 354 -26.80 -10.60 -21.68
CA ILE A 354 -27.16 -9.44 -22.51
C ILE A 354 -26.78 -9.63 -23.98
N PHE A 355 -25.59 -10.18 -24.24
CA PHE A 355 -25.03 -10.36 -25.57
C PHE A 355 -24.83 -11.86 -25.88
N PRO A 356 -25.88 -12.71 -25.84
CA PRO A 356 -25.70 -14.16 -25.92
C PRO A 356 -25.10 -14.65 -27.24
N ARG A 357 -25.32 -13.93 -28.35
CA ARG A 357 -24.78 -14.25 -29.68
C ARG A 357 -23.38 -13.69 -29.93
N ASP A 358 -23.02 -12.69 -29.14
CA ASP A 358 -21.81 -11.89 -29.31
C ASP A 358 -20.76 -12.20 -28.26
N TYR A 359 -21.16 -12.82 -27.15
CA TYR A 359 -20.28 -13.11 -26.02
C TYR A 359 -19.15 -14.06 -26.43
N TYR A 360 -19.44 -15.06 -27.25
CA TYR A 360 -18.43 -15.86 -27.93
C TYR A 360 -18.40 -15.53 -29.41
N ALA A 361 -17.21 -15.25 -29.92
CA ALA A 361 -16.98 -15.09 -31.34
C ALA A 361 -16.81 -16.46 -32.01
N ASN A 362 -17.46 -16.59 -33.15
CA ASN A 362 -17.28 -17.70 -34.08
C ASN A 362 -16.01 -17.46 -34.89
N ILE A 363 -15.12 -18.46 -34.98
CA ILE A 363 -13.81 -18.31 -35.63
C ILE A 363 -13.77 -19.15 -36.90
N THR A 364 -13.53 -18.50 -38.03
CA THR A 364 -13.19 -19.13 -39.31
C THR A 364 -11.69 -19.37 -39.38
N MET A 365 -11.30 -20.62 -39.63
CA MET A 365 -9.90 -21.05 -39.72
C MET A 365 -9.60 -21.48 -41.16
N GLY A 366 -8.47 -21.03 -41.67
CA GLY A 366 -7.94 -21.41 -42.98
C GLY A 366 -6.48 -21.85 -42.87
N LEU A 367 -6.08 -22.82 -43.70
CA LEU A 367 -4.70 -23.29 -43.78
C LEU A 367 -4.06 -22.74 -45.07
N ASN A 368 -3.07 -21.86 -44.92
CA ASN A 368 -2.30 -21.31 -46.03
C ASN A 368 -1.00 -22.10 -46.24
N ARG A 369 -0.55 -22.14 -47.49
CA ARG A 369 0.67 -22.83 -47.92
C ARG A 369 1.50 -21.90 -48.78
N THR A 370 2.82 -21.87 -48.57
CA THR A 370 3.69 -21.11 -49.47
C THR A 370 3.77 -21.80 -50.84
N LYS A 371 3.62 -21.02 -51.91
CA LYS A 371 3.78 -21.48 -53.30
C LYS A 371 5.07 -20.98 -53.95
N SER A 372 5.83 -20.14 -53.25
CA SER A 372 6.95 -19.39 -53.82
C SER A 372 8.26 -20.17 -53.90
N ILE A 373 8.37 -21.29 -53.16
CA ILE A 373 9.58 -22.11 -53.10
C ILE A 373 9.23 -23.56 -53.51
N PRO A 374 9.80 -24.10 -54.61
CA PRO A 374 9.64 -25.50 -54.97
C PRO A 374 10.09 -26.40 -53.80
N ASN A 375 9.31 -27.41 -53.44
CA ASN A 375 9.52 -28.35 -52.31
C ASN A 375 9.36 -27.80 -50.88
N SER A 376 8.92 -26.55 -50.69
CA SER A 376 8.60 -26.08 -49.34
C SER A 376 7.25 -26.65 -48.88
N THR A 377 7.23 -27.26 -47.69
CA THR A 377 6.01 -27.76 -47.03
C THR A 377 5.53 -26.82 -45.93
N ASP A 378 5.96 -25.56 -45.97
CA ASP A 378 5.64 -24.59 -44.92
C ASP A 378 4.17 -24.21 -45.02
N VAL A 379 3.47 -24.46 -43.92
CA VAL A 379 2.04 -24.18 -43.76
C VAL A 379 1.83 -23.39 -42.49
N TRP A 380 0.87 -22.46 -42.54
CA TRP A 380 0.46 -21.67 -41.38
C TRP A 380 -1.05 -21.52 -41.37
N TRP A 381 -1.60 -21.27 -40.19
CA TRP A 381 -3.01 -21.05 -40.00
C TRP A 381 -3.34 -19.56 -39.98
N GLU A 382 -4.48 -19.24 -40.57
CA GLU A 382 -5.08 -17.91 -40.57
C GLU A 382 -6.47 -17.99 -39.91
N MET A 383 -6.74 -17.05 -39.02
CA MET A 383 -7.94 -17.00 -38.21
C MET A 383 -8.72 -15.72 -38.52
N SER A 384 -10.01 -15.82 -38.79
CA SER A 384 -10.89 -14.67 -38.97
C SER A 384 -12.14 -14.82 -38.12
N GLU A 385 -12.76 -13.70 -37.74
CA GLU A 385 -14.06 -13.75 -37.08
C GLU A 385 -15.17 -13.94 -38.11
N HIS A 386 -16.05 -14.92 -37.88
CA HIS A 386 -17.12 -15.25 -38.81
C HIS A 386 -18.24 -14.20 -38.77
N GLU A 387 -18.63 -13.71 -39.94
CA GLU A 387 -19.70 -12.71 -40.18
C GLU A 387 -19.53 -11.31 -39.57
N ASN A 388 -18.50 -11.02 -38.76
CA ASN A 388 -18.23 -9.69 -38.18
C ASN A 388 -19.48 -8.92 -37.70
N LYS A 389 -20.50 -9.65 -37.21
CA LYS A 389 -21.67 -9.04 -36.59
C LYS A 389 -21.31 -8.77 -35.13
N TYR A 390 -21.22 -7.49 -34.82
CA TYR A 390 -21.05 -6.99 -33.46
C TYR A 390 -22.31 -6.23 -33.09
N ASP A 391 -23.06 -6.71 -32.10
CA ASP A 391 -24.09 -5.96 -31.37
C ASP A 391 -23.49 -4.72 -30.71
N TYR A 392 -22.23 -4.83 -30.26
CA TYR A 392 -21.40 -3.73 -29.76
C TYR A 392 -19.95 -3.85 -30.23
N ARG A 393 -19.46 -2.84 -30.97
CA ARG A 393 -18.06 -2.73 -31.40
C ARG A 393 -17.45 -1.44 -30.81
N PRO A 394 -16.43 -1.52 -29.95
CA PRO A 394 -15.76 -0.33 -29.44
C PRO A 394 -14.81 0.27 -30.49
N SER A 395 -14.48 1.56 -30.36
CA SER A 395 -13.57 2.26 -31.29
C SER A 395 -12.14 1.71 -31.27
N CYS A 396 -11.74 1.07 -30.18
CA CYS A 396 -10.46 0.37 -30.02
C CYS A 396 -10.39 -0.96 -30.80
N ALA A 397 -11.53 -1.54 -31.22
CA ALA A 397 -11.52 -2.73 -32.05
C ALA A 397 -11.20 -2.33 -33.51
N PRO A 398 -10.36 -3.11 -34.22
CA PRO A 398 -10.04 -2.87 -35.63
C PRO A 398 -11.32 -2.86 -36.47
N PRO A 399 -11.40 -2.20 -37.62
CA PRO A 399 -12.57 -2.20 -38.49
C PRO A 399 -12.85 -3.58 -39.11
N SER A 400 -14.11 -3.81 -39.52
CA SER A 400 -14.63 -5.10 -40.05
C SER A 400 -13.91 -5.66 -41.29
N ASN A 401 -13.04 -4.89 -41.93
CA ASN A 401 -12.30 -5.31 -43.13
C ASN A 401 -10.85 -5.69 -42.84
N GLN A 402 -10.46 -5.76 -41.56
CA GLN A 402 -9.11 -6.11 -41.16
C GLN A 402 -9.04 -7.49 -40.50
N GLU A 403 -7.92 -8.16 -40.74
CA GLU A 403 -7.52 -9.48 -40.27
C GLU A 403 -7.10 -9.46 -38.79
N TYR A 404 -8.03 -9.16 -37.89
CA TYR A 404 -7.77 -9.22 -36.45
C TYR A 404 -8.92 -9.86 -35.69
N LEU A 405 -8.58 -10.54 -34.59
CA LEU A 405 -9.49 -11.01 -33.56
C LEU A 405 -9.48 -10.00 -32.41
N SER A 406 -10.64 -9.66 -31.84
CA SER A 406 -10.71 -8.66 -30.76
C SER A 406 -11.38 -9.20 -29.50
N MET A 407 -10.71 -9.01 -28.36
CA MET A 407 -11.22 -9.31 -27.01
C MET A 407 -11.16 -8.05 -26.14
N ILE A 408 -12.01 -7.99 -25.12
CA ILE A 408 -12.16 -6.86 -24.20
C ILE A 408 -11.97 -7.38 -22.78
N PHE A 409 -10.95 -6.87 -22.09
CA PHE A 409 -10.59 -7.28 -20.74
C PHE A 409 -10.96 -6.19 -19.75
N PHE A 410 -11.74 -6.57 -18.73
CA PHE A 410 -12.04 -5.75 -17.56
C PHE A 410 -11.07 -6.11 -16.45
N ASN A 411 -10.11 -5.25 -16.14
CA ASN A 411 -9.07 -5.54 -15.15
C ASN A 411 -9.42 -4.93 -13.79
N ASP A 412 -9.35 -5.74 -12.73
CA ASP A 412 -9.51 -5.21 -11.37
C ASP A 412 -8.33 -4.31 -10.99
N LYS A 413 -8.65 -3.20 -10.30
CA LYS A 413 -7.64 -2.31 -9.73
C LYS A 413 -6.88 -2.99 -8.59
N VAL A 414 -5.66 -2.52 -8.37
CA VAL A 414 -4.73 -3.11 -7.39
C VAL A 414 -4.23 -2.05 -6.41
N SER A 415 -4.03 -2.46 -5.15
CA SER A 415 -3.49 -1.57 -4.13
C SER A 415 -2.02 -1.26 -4.45
N PRO A 416 -1.57 -0.01 -4.33
CA PRO A 416 -0.16 0.33 -4.50
C PRO A 416 0.70 -0.43 -3.48
N ALA A 417 1.94 -0.74 -3.87
CA ALA A 417 2.87 -1.57 -3.11
C ALA A 417 2.98 -1.19 -1.62
N ASN A 418 3.03 0.12 -1.32
CA ASN A 418 3.17 0.64 0.05
C ASN A 418 1.97 0.36 0.97
N ILE A 419 0.80 0.07 0.39
CA ILE A 419 -0.49 -0.07 1.10
C ILE A 419 -1.04 -1.51 0.98
N SER A 420 -0.39 -2.36 0.17
CA SER A 420 -0.73 -3.79 -0.02
C SER A 420 -0.80 -4.61 1.28
N PHE A 421 -0.10 -4.20 2.34
CA PHE A 421 -0.21 -4.85 3.65
C PHE A 421 -1.60 -4.72 4.28
N LEU A 422 -2.35 -3.65 3.97
CA LEU A 422 -3.71 -3.42 4.50
C LEU A 422 -4.72 -4.39 3.91
N THR A 423 -4.58 -4.72 2.63
CA THR A 423 -5.42 -5.71 1.94
C THR A 423 -5.14 -7.14 2.42
N ARG A 424 -3.91 -7.44 2.87
CA ARG A 424 -3.51 -8.78 3.34
C ARG A 424 -4.00 -9.13 4.75
N TYR A 425 -3.87 -8.23 5.73
CA TYR A 425 -4.17 -8.54 7.15
C TYR A 425 -5.62 -8.24 7.56
N GLY A 426 -6.43 -7.74 6.62
CA GLY A 426 -7.81 -7.37 6.87
C GLY A 426 -7.91 -6.05 7.64
N ILE A 427 -8.55 -5.07 7.00
CA ILE A 427 -8.77 -3.72 7.53
C ILE A 427 -9.39 -3.74 8.93
N ILE A 428 -10.31 -4.67 9.19
CA ILE A 428 -10.99 -4.86 10.47
C ILE A 428 -10.01 -5.31 11.57
N GLY A 429 -9.05 -6.19 11.24
CA GLY A 429 -8.03 -6.66 12.18
C GLY A 429 -7.08 -5.55 12.59
N LEU A 430 -6.63 -4.75 11.63
CA LEU A 430 -5.75 -3.61 11.91
C LEU A 430 -6.48 -2.51 12.71
N TYR A 431 -7.75 -2.26 12.38
CA TYR A 431 -8.58 -1.32 13.14
C TYR A 431 -8.76 -1.75 14.60
N THR A 432 -9.18 -3.00 14.82
CA THR A 432 -9.47 -3.52 16.16
C THR A 432 -8.22 -3.55 17.03
N THR A 433 -7.07 -3.96 16.48
CA THR A 433 -5.80 -3.95 17.20
C THR A 433 -5.37 -2.53 17.58
N PHE A 434 -5.45 -1.57 16.66
CA PHE A 434 -5.15 -0.17 16.94
C PHE A 434 -6.03 0.40 18.06
N VAL A 435 -7.35 0.21 17.96
CA VAL A 435 -8.31 0.71 18.98
C VAL A 435 -8.05 0.07 20.34
N VAL A 436 -7.77 -1.24 20.41
CA VAL A 436 -7.47 -1.93 21.67
C VAL A 436 -6.17 -1.44 22.29
N VAL A 437 -5.12 -1.22 21.49
CA VAL A 437 -3.84 -0.69 21.98
C VAL A 437 -4.03 0.70 22.58
N VAL A 438 -4.72 1.59 21.86
CA VAL A 438 -4.97 2.95 22.36
C VAL A 438 -5.87 2.93 23.59
N ALA A 439 -6.93 2.11 23.60
CA ALA A 439 -7.80 1.98 24.78
C ALA A 439 -7.02 1.50 26.01
N ARG A 440 -6.09 0.55 25.85
CA ARG A 440 -5.20 0.10 26.93
C ARG A 440 -4.28 1.22 27.41
N LEU A 441 -3.67 1.97 26.49
CA LEU A 441 -2.80 3.09 26.82
C LEU A 441 -3.55 4.19 27.58
N LEU A 442 -4.74 4.58 27.11
CA LEU A 442 -5.62 5.53 27.80
C LEU A 442 -6.01 5.03 29.19
N ARG A 443 -6.31 3.73 29.34
CA ARG A 443 -6.64 3.14 30.64
C ARG A 443 -5.47 3.21 31.62
N THR A 444 -4.24 3.03 31.16
CA THR A 444 -3.04 3.20 32.00
C THR A 444 -2.88 4.63 32.49
N ILE A 445 -3.12 5.63 31.62
CA ILE A 445 -3.04 7.06 31.99
C ILE A 445 -4.10 7.44 33.04
N LEU A 446 -5.31 6.86 32.95
CA LEU A 446 -6.41 7.14 33.89
C LEU A 446 -6.23 6.49 35.27
N GLN A 447 -5.33 5.50 35.42
CA GLN A 447 -5.05 4.84 36.69
C GLN A 447 -4.14 5.67 37.59
N THR A 448 -4.66 6.78 38.11
CA THR A 448 -3.89 7.73 38.94
C THR A 448 -3.72 7.30 40.40
N SER A 449 -4.56 6.37 40.90
CA SER A 449 -4.65 6.03 42.34
C SER A 449 -3.33 5.60 42.96
N ARG A 450 -2.51 4.82 42.23
CA ARG A 450 -1.21 4.31 42.71
C ARG A 450 -0.16 5.42 42.92
N THR A 451 -0.34 6.55 42.24
CA THR A 451 0.65 7.65 42.22
C THR A 451 0.28 8.80 43.14
N ILE A 452 -0.89 8.75 43.81
CA ILE A 452 -1.41 9.85 44.65
C ILE A 452 -0.38 10.24 45.72
N MET A 453 0.27 9.27 46.37
CA MET A 453 1.24 9.54 47.44
C MET A 453 2.46 10.37 47.00
N PHE A 454 2.79 10.35 45.71
CA PHE A 454 3.93 11.07 45.15
C PHE A 454 3.51 12.33 44.40
N ASN A 455 2.30 12.37 43.85
CA ASN A 455 1.80 13.47 43.03
C ASN A 455 1.03 14.53 43.86
N GLU A 456 0.42 14.17 44.99
CA GLU A 456 -0.34 15.10 45.82
C GLU A 456 0.46 15.58 47.04
N LEU A 457 1.54 16.31 46.77
CA LEU A 457 2.37 16.94 47.79
C LEU A 457 2.06 18.44 47.92
N PRO A 458 1.68 18.94 49.12
CA PRO A 458 1.22 20.31 49.29
C PRO A 458 2.33 21.36 49.17
N SER A 459 3.53 21.07 49.71
CA SER A 459 4.70 21.93 49.52
C SER A 459 5.95 21.10 49.23
N VAL A 460 6.59 21.37 48.09
CA VAL A 460 7.76 20.61 47.61
C VAL A 460 9.06 21.41 47.69
N GLU A 461 9.05 22.56 48.36
CA GLU A 461 10.20 23.48 48.39
C GLU A 461 11.45 22.84 49.01
N ARG A 462 11.31 22.19 50.16
CA ARG A 462 12.43 21.50 50.83
C ARG A 462 12.99 20.35 49.99
N LEU A 463 12.11 19.64 49.30
CA LEU A 463 12.49 18.53 48.44
C LEU A 463 13.23 19.00 47.19
N TRP A 464 12.77 20.10 46.60
CA TRP A 464 13.44 20.78 45.51
C TRP A 464 14.85 21.26 45.91
N HIS A 465 15.00 21.83 47.11
CA HIS A 465 16.31 22.22 47.62
C HIS A 465 17.24 21.02 47.78
N LEU A 466 16.77 19.95 48.43
CA LEU A 466 17.56 18.71 48.57
C LEU A 466 18.04 18.17 47.23
N LEU A 467 17.17 18.11 46.23
CA LEU A 467 17.52 17.66 44.88
C LEU A 467 18.56 18.57 44.22
N ARG A 468 18.38 19.89 44.31
CA ARG A 468 19.34 20.85 43.77
C ARG A 468 20.69 20.77 44.50
N ASP A 469 20.68 20.50 45.79
CA ASP A 469 21.89 20.33 46.59
C ASP A 469 22.66 19.08 46.16
N ILE A 470 21.98 17.99 45.77
CA ILE A 470 22.61 16.81 45.15
C ILE A 470 23.36 17.21 43.87
N TYR A 471 22.72 17.95 42.95
CA TYR A 471 23.40 18.42 41.73
C TYR A 471 24.57 19.37 42.05
N LEU A 472 24.42 20.24 43.04
CA LEU A 472 25.47 21.18 43.44
C LEU A 472 26.69 20.46 44.04
N VAL A 473 26.45 19.47 44.89
CA VAL A 473 27.52 18.65 45.49
C VAL A 473 28.24 17.82 44.42
N ARG A 474 27.51 17.34 43.40
CA ARG A 474 28.08 16.68 42.22
C ARG A 474 28.98 17.61 41.41
N GLU A 475 28.55 18.85 41.16
CA GLU A 475 29.39 19.86 40.46
C GLU A 475 30.66 20.22 41.22
N HIS A 476 30.72 19.96 42.52
CA HIS A 476 31.88 20.22 43.37
C HIS A 476 32.71 18.95 43.66
N ASP A 477 32.46 17.84 42.97
CA ASP A 477 33.15 16.56 43.13
C ASP A 477 33.13 15.99 44.57
N MET A 478 32.16 16.42 45.38
CA MET A 478 32.00 15.98 46.77
C MET A 478 31.16 14.69 46.84
N LEU A 479 31.64 13.64 46.18
CA LEU A 479 30.90 12.38 45.93
C LEU A 479 30.40 11.67 47.20
N ARG A 480 31.13 11.78 48.32
CA ARG A 480 30.69 11.22 49.60
C ARG A 480 29.41 11.88 50.13
N ILE A 481 29.27 13.19 49.93
CA ILE A 481 28.09 13.94 50.36
C ILE A 481 26.94 13.66 49.37
N GLU A 482 27.24 13.47 48.09
CA GLU A 482 26.26 13.06 47.08
C GLU A 482 25.55 11.76 47.51
N GLU A 483 26.32 10.75 47.88
CA GLU A 483 25.79 9.46 48.33
C GLU A 483 24.92 9.61 49.60
N GLN A 484 25.36 10.43 50.57
CA GLN A 484 24.59 10.69 51.80
C GLN A 484 23.27 11.43 51.53
N LEU A 485 23.29 12.43 50.65
CA LEU A 485 22.09 13.18 50.27
C LEU A 485 21.13 12.32 49.45
N PHE A 486 21.65 11.47 48.57
CA PHE A 486 20.84 10.50 47.82
C PHE A 486 20.23 9.44 48.75
N ALA A 487 20.98 8.91 49.71
CA ALA A 487 20.45 7.98 50.71
C ALA A 487 19.33 8.62 51.55
N LYS A 488 19.49 9.90 51.92
CA LYS A 488 18.45 10.70 52.59
C LYS A 488 17.20 10.87 51.71
N LEU A 489 17.38 11.16 50.42
CA LEU A 489 16.28 11.26 49.45
C LEU A 489 15.53 9.93 49.34
N LEU A 490 16.26 8.82 49.23
CA LEU A 490 15.67 7.49 49.12
C LEU A 490 14.90 7.11 50.40
N PHE A 491 15.44 7.45 51.58
CA PHE A 491 14.74 7.25 52.85
C PHE A 491 13.40 7.99 52.90
N LEU A 492 13.37 9.26 52.43
CA LEU A 492 12.13 10.04 52.34
C LEU A 492 11.10 9.38 51.42
N TYR A 493 11.52 8.86 50.26
CA TYR A 493 10.62 8.20 49.31
C TYR A 493 10.20 6.79 49.72
N ARG A 494 10.94 6.14 50.63
CA ARG A 494 10.59 4.83 51.19
C ARG A 494 9.48 4.89 52.24
N SER A 495 9.31 6.01 52.95
CA SER A 495 8.28 6.17 53.99
C SER A 495 7.35 7.34 53.70
N SER A 496 6.09 7.01 53.39
CA SER A 496 5.04 7.99 53.11
C SER A 496 4.81 8.97 54.26
N GLU A 497 4.92 8.51 55.50
CA GLU A 497 4.76 9.36 56.69
C GLU A 497 5.86 10.42 56.77
N THR A 498 7.11 10.02 56.51
CA THR A 498 8.24 10.96 56.51
C THR A 498 8.13 11.97 55.38
N LEU A 499 7.70 11.52 54.20
CA LEU A 499 7.47 12.39 53.04
C LEU A 499 6.41 13.45 53.36
N ILE A 500 5.26 13.03 53.93
CA ILE A 500 4.18 13.94 54.34
C ILE A 500 4.69 14.97 55.35
N ARG A 501 5.40 14.54 56.39
CA ARG A 501 6.00 15.43 57.40
C ARG A 501 6.97 16.42 56.77
N PHE A 502 7.77 15.98 55.80
CA PHE A 502 8.76 16.81 55.12
C PHE A 502 8.12 17.85 54.19
N THR A 503 7.00 17.50 53.54
CA THR A 503 6.27 18.36 52.58
C THR A 503 5.18 19.23 53.20
N LYS A 504 5.07 19.30 54.53
CA LYS A 504 4.11 20.21 55.19
C LYS A 504 4.41 21.68 54.86
N PRO A 505 3.39 22.49 54.58
CA PRO A 505 3.56 23.94 54.38
C PRO A 505 4.15 24.58 55.65
N LYS A 506 4.99 25.61 55.48
CA LYS A 506 5.63 26.33 56.58
C LYS A 506 4.66 27.16 57.44
N SER A 507 3.43 27.36 56.98
CA SER A 507 2.38 28.10 57.69
C SER A 507 1.10 27.26 57.76
N LEU A 508 0.82 26.75 58.96
CA LEU A 508 -0.52 26.62 59.51
C LEU A 508 -0.44 27.03 60.98
#